data_AF-A0A9E3PIB8-F1
#
_entry.id   AF-A0A9E3PIB8-F1
#
_cell.length_a   1.000
_cell.length_b   1.000
_cell.length_c   1.000
_cell.angle_alpha   90.00
_cell.angle_beta   90.00
_cell.angle_gamma   90.00
#
_symmetry.space_group_name_H-M   'P 1'
#
loop_
_entity.id
_entity.type
_entity.pdbx_description
1 polymer ?
#
loop_
_entity_poly.entity_id
_entity_poly.type
_entity_poly.pdbx_seq_one_letter_code
_entity_poly.pdbx_strand_id
1 'polypeptide(L)'
;MMAAEMLVEASKSLERVQQFDAEQLPRRDVLGSSLSFDAAVEPAKRIIGLFQQLPIEHLKDLPTGSLQQIRDLANSFYSTLQSILQFSTETDGNPAALRQQYIESLKRLYDDIFNIVHPLVGYLTSRQRDFGALERAARAAVQSATDQAGLVMEQFAKDREEVQRILNEVRQAAAEQGVSQQAIYFKDEAEKHETSADKWRTYTVRTAIGLGGFAAVSVFLHKIPWITPTTTYEAVQVGLSKLLIFGVIAYMVALCARNFLSHKHNGIVNRHRQNALLTFKSLTDAASGEDRRDVVLTHAAACIFSPQDTGYTRASGGQDNYSATKLIEVLPKLSSSSGGSS
;
A
#
# COMPACT_ATOMS: atom_id res chain seq x y z
N MET A 1 13.79 72.08 -3.44
CA MET A 1 14.18 72.16 -4.86
C MET A 1 15.54 71.52 -5.10
N MET A 2 16.61 71.96 -4.40
CA MET A 2 17.98 71.40 -4.57
C MET A 2 18.10 69.88 -4.35
N ALA A 3 17.40 69.27 -3.37
CA ALA A 3 17.56 67.84 -3.07
C ALA A 3 17.03 66.90 -4.17
N ALA A 4 15.94 67.28 -4.87
CA ALA A 4 15.37 66.47 -5.95
C ALA A 4 16.22 66.55 -7.22
N GLU A 5 16.79 67.73 -7.49
CA GLU A 5 17.75 67.94 -8.58
C GLU A 5 19.03 67.12 -8.37
N MET A 6 19.58 67.13 -7.15
CA MET A 6 20.74 66.32 -6.77
C MET A 6 20.51 64.82 -6.91
N LEU A 7 19.32 64.32 -6.61
CA LEU A 7 18.97 62.91 -6.81
C LEU A 7 19.01 62.54 -8.29
N VAL A 8 18.39 63.35 -9.15
CA VAL A 8 18.36 63.11 -10.60
C VAL A 8 19.77 63.14 -11.20
N GLU A 9 20.60 64.09 -10.78
CA GLU A 9 21.99 64.16 -11.22
C GLU A 9 22.81 62.95 -10.77
N ALA A 10 22.71 62.58 -9.48
CA ALA A 10 23.42 61.42 -8.94
C ALA A 10 22.99 60.12 -9.64
N SER A 11 21.69 59.92 -9.88
CA SER A 11 21.15 58.77 -10.62
C SER A 11 21.74 58.70 -12.03
N LYS A 12 21.75 59.81 -12.78
CA LYS A 12 22.30 59.86 -14.14
C LYS A 12 23.80 59.58 -14.17
N SER A 13 24.57 60.20 -13.26
CA SER A 13 26.01 59.98 -13.16
C SER A 13 26.34 58.54 -12.80
N LEU A 14 25.58 57.93 -11.89
CA LEU A 14 25.74 56.54 -11.49
C LEU A 14 25.40 55.57 -12.63
N GLU A 15 24.25 55.76 -13.28
CA GLU A 15 23.79 54.93 -14.39
C GLU A 15 24.82 54.91 -15.54
N ARG A 16 25.33 56.10 -15.92
CA ARG A 16 26.36 56.23 -16.96
C ARG A 16 27.61 55.41 -16.67
N VAL A 17 28.03 55.36 -15.41
CA VAL A 17 29.21 54.59 -15.00
C VAL A 17 28.91 53.10 -14.92
N GLN A 18 27.73 52.72 -14.40
CA GLN A 18 27.30 51.31 -14.32
C GLN A 18 27.17 50.63 -15.69
N GLN A 19 26.81 51.40 -16.72
CA GLN A 19 26.64 50.94 -18.10
C GLN A 19 27.90 51.11 -18.97
N PHE A 20 28.99 51.66 -18.44
CA PHE A 20 30.21 51.86 -19.21
C PHE A 20 30.90 50.53 -19.55
N ASP A 21 31.27 50.35 -20.82
CA ASP A 21 32.00 49.18 -21.27
C ASP A 21 33.52 49.39 -21.16
N ALA A 22 34.12 48.78 -20.13
CA ALA A 22 35.56 48.85 -19.89
C ALA A 22 36.42 48.19 -20.98
N GLU A 23 35.83 47.38 -21.87
CA GLU A 23 36.55 46.72 -22.96
C GLU A 23 36.90 47.67 -24.10
N GLN A 24 36.36 48.89 -24.09
CA GLN A 24 36.71 49.95 -25.04
C GLN A 24 38.06 50.61 -24.71
N LEU A 25 38.60 50.43 -23.49
CA LEU A 25 39.79 51.13 -23.02
C LEU A 25 41.10 50.74 -23.72
N PRO A 26 41.40 49.45 -24.02
CA PRO A 26 42.71 49.04 -24.55
C PRO A 26 43.18 49.78 -25.80
N ARG A 27 42.26 50.12 -26.72
CA ARG A 27 42.53 50.85 -27.99
C ARG A 27 43.76 50.31 -28.76
N ARG A 28 43.95 48.98 -28.76
CA ARG A 28 45.11 48.31 -29.37
C ARG A 28 45.29 48.62 -30.85
N ASP A 29 44.18 48.71 -31.58
CA ASP A 29 44.17 48.94 -33.03
C ASP A 29 44.66 50.35 -33.42
N VAL A 30 44.61 51.31 -32.50
CA VAL A 30 44.98 52.72 -32.74
C VAL A 30 46.32 53.07 -32.10
N LEU A 31 46.59 52.55 -30.89
CA LEU A 31 47.78 52.91 -30.10
C LEU A 31 48.93 51.89 -30.20
N GLY A 32 48.70 50.73 -30.83
CA GLY A 32 49.64 49.62 -30.85
C GLY A 32 49.80 48.92 -29.50
N SER A 33 50.62 47.87 -29.46
CA SER A 33 50.80 47.01 -28.28
C SER A 33 51.60 47.64 -27.13
N SER A 34 52.42 48.66 -27.42
CA SER A 34 53.29 49.30 -26.43
C SER A 34 52.62 50.45 -25.66
N LEU A 35 51.63 51.11 -26.26
CA LEU A 35 50.91 52.26 -25.68
C LEU A 35 49.42 51.98 -25.42
N SER A 36 48.97 50.73 -25.56
CA SER A 36 47.60 50.32 -25.24
C SER A 36 47.28 50.48 -23.75
N PHE A 37 46.00 50.71 -23.43
CA PHE A 37 45.52 50.80 -22.05
C PHE A 37 45.00 49.46 -21.51
N ASP A 38 45.60 48.34 -21.94
CA ASP A 38 45.23 47.01 -21.47
C ASP A 38 45.23 46.90 -19.93
N ALA A 39 46.23 47.52 -19.29
CA ALA A 39 46.35 47.54 -17.84
C ALA A 39 45.31 48.43 -17.11
N ALA A 40 44.50 49.20 -17.85
CA ALA A 40 43.41 50.02 -17.29
C ALA A 40 42.09 49.26 -17.16
N VAL A 41 41.91 48.16 -17.91
CA VAL A 41 40.64 47.41 -18.00
C VAL A 41 40.24 46.82 -16.65
N GLU A 42 41.15 46.11 -15.99
CA GLU A 42 40.86 45.44 -14.72
C GLU A 42 40.54 46.45 -13.59
N PRO A 43 41.33 47.53 -13.38
CA PRO A 43 40.95 48.60 -12.45
C PRO A 43 39.58 49.21 -12.76
N ALA A 44 39.27 49.49 -14.04
CA ALA A 44 37.99 50.05 -14.43
C ALA A 44 36.81 49.09 -14.16
N LYS A 45 36.94 47.80 -14.50
CA LYS A 45 35.92 46.78 -14.21
C LYS A 45 35.63 46.66 -12.72
N ARG A 46 36.66 46.71 -11.88
CA ARG A 46 36.50 46.67 -10.41
C ARG A 46 35.72 47.88 -9.88
N ILE A 47 35.99 49.08 -10.39
CA ILE A 47 35.25 50.29 -10.01
C ILE A 47 33.80 50.22 -10.46
N ILE A 48 33.54 49.80 -11.71
CA ILE A 48 32.18 49.63 -12.25
C ILE A 48 31.40 48.62 -11.40
N GLY A 49 32.03 47.50 -11.03
CA GLY A 49 31.41 46.49 -10.17
C GLY A 49 31.01 47.02 -8.78
N LEU A 50 31.76 47.97 -8.21
CA LEU A 50 31.36 48.63 -6.95
C LEU A 50 30.14 49.53 -7.15
N PHE A 51 30.13 50.32 -8.22
CA PHE A 51 28.97 51.17 -8.52
C PHE A 51 27.72 50.35 -8.83
N GLN A 52 27.83 49.19 -9.49
CA GLN A 52 26.71 48.28 -9.79
C GLN A 52 26.03 47.70 -8.54
N GLN A 53 26.70 47.71 -7.38
CA GLN A 53 26.10 47.30 -6.10
C GLN A 53 25.18 48.36 -5.49
N LEU A 54 25.14 49.58 -6.06
CA LEU A 54 24.22 50.64 -5.65
C LEU A 54 22.95 50.60 -6.50
N PRO A 55 21.80 50.17 -5.94
CA PRO A 55 20.53 50.19 -6.66
C PRO A 55 20.04 51.63 -6.85
N ILE A 56 19.88 52.05 -8.10
CA ILE A 56 19.44 53.41 -8.48
C ILE A 56 18.11 53.77 -7.80
N GLU A 57 17.18 52.80 -7.70
CA GLU A 57 15.84 52.97 -7.14
C GLU A 57 15.82 53.39 -5.66
N HIS A 58 16.87 53.05 -4.92
CA HIS A 58 16.99 53.31 -3.48
C HIS A 58 17.88 54.51 -3.15
N LEU A 59 18.42 55.21 -4.16
CA LEU A 59 19.18 56.44 -3.93
C LEU A 59 18.37 57.52 -3.20
N LYS A 60 17.04 57.54 -3.40
CA LYS A 60 16.11 58.44 -2.67
C LYS A 60 16.18 58.32 -1.15
N ASP A 61 16.66 57.19 -0.65
CA ASP A 61 16.75 56.91 0.79
C ASP A 61 18.06 57.44 1.41
N LEU A 62 18.94 58.04 0.60
CA LEU A 62 20.21 58.60 1.03
C LEU A 62 20.13 60.11 1.34
N PRO A 63 20.92 60.60 2.32
CA PRO A 63 21.08 62.04 2.54
C PRO A 63 21.66 62.75 1.32
N THR A 64 21.32 64.03 1.14
CA THR A 64 21.80 64.85 0.01
C THR A 64 23.32 64.91 -0.07
N GLY A 65 24.04 64.90 1.07
CA GLY A 65 25.50 64.86 1.09
C GLY A 65 26.08 63.57 0.49
N SER A 66 25.45 62.42 0.75
CA SER A 66 25.86 61.13 0.17
C SER A 66 25.54 61.07 -1.33
N LEU A 67 24.40 61.64 -1.76
CA LEU A 67 24.07 61.77 -3.18
C LEU A 67 25.10 62.62 -3.93
N GLN A 68 25.53 63.73 -3.33
CA GLN A 68 26.58 64.57 -3.88
C GLN A 68 27.90 63.81 -4.02
N GLN A 69 28.31 63.07 -2.99
CA GLN A 69 29.53 62.24 -3.05
C GLN A 69 29.47 61.17 -4.14
N ILE A 70 28.35 60.47 -4.28
CA ILE A 70 28.16 59.47 -5.35
C ILE A 70 28.28 60.13 -6.73
N ARG A 71 27.59 61.26 -6.92
CA ARG A 71 27.64 62.02 -8.18
C ARG A 71 29.07 62.43 -8.52
N ASP A 72 29.78 63.02 -7.57
CA ASP A 72 31.11 63.59 -7.77
C ASP A 72 32.15 62.48 -8.05
N LEU A 73 32.09 61.35 -7.33
CA LEU A 73 32.93 60.18 -7.59
C LEU A 73 32.66 59.56 -8.97
N ALA A 74 31.38 59.38 -9.34
CA ALA A 74 31.00 58.84 -10.64
C ALA A 74 31.42 59.77 -11.78
N ASN A 75 31.34 61.09 -11.59
CA ASN A 75 31.83 62.09 -12.54
C ASN A 75 33.37 62.05 -12.67
N SER A 76 34.09 61.97 -11.55
CA SER A 76 35.55 61.90 -11.55
C SER A 76 36.04 60.64 -12.27
N PHE A 77 35.46 59.49 -11.96
CA PHE A 77 35.80 58.22 -12.64
C PHE A 77 35.50 58.30 -14.14
N TYR A 78 34.32 58.77 -14.52
CA TYR A 78 33.95 58.90 -15.93
C TYR A 78 34.85 59.87 -16.69
N SER A 79 35.26 60.97 -16.06
CA SER A 79 36.22 61.92 -16.66
C SER A 79 37.56 61.23 -16.94
N THR A 80 38.08 60.42 -16.01
CA THR A 80 39.32 59.65 -16.24
C THR A 80 39.17 58.67 -17.41
N LEU A 81 38.02 58.00 -17.53
CA LEU A 81 37.71 57.12 -18.67
C LEU A 81 37.69 57.90 -19.99
N GLN A 82 37.08 59.08 -20.01
CA GLN A 82 37.07 59.94 -21.19
C GLN A 82 38.48 60.41 -21.59
N SER A 83 39.33 60.77 -20.62
CA SER A 83 40.73 61.13 -20.89
C SER A 83 41.52 59.98 -21.53
N ILE A 84 41.24 58.73 -21.12
CA ILE A 84 41.84 57.54 -21.74
C ILE A 84 41.33 57.34 -23.19
N LEU A 85 40.03 57.53 -23.42
CA LEU A 85 39.44 57.39 -24.76
C LEU A 85 39.89 58.51 -25.73
N GLN A 86 40.22 59.69 -25.21
CA GLN A 86 40.68 60.84 -26.01
C GLN A 86 42.20 60.93 -26.16
N PHE A 87 42.97 60.10 -25.45
CA PHE A 87 44.44 60.07 -25.53
C PHE A 87 44.95 59.92 -26.96
N SER A 88 45.98 60.70 -27.33
CA SER A 88 46.61 60.70 -28.66
C SER A 88 48.13 60.86 -28.56
N THR A 89 48.86 60.10 -29.36
CA THR A 89 50.34 60.15 -29.40
C THR A 89 50.89 61.34 -30.18
N GLU A 90 50.05 62.05 -30.92
CA GLU A 90 50.46 63.16 -31.81
C GLU A 90 50.55 64.51 -31.08
N THR A 91 49.84 64.64 -29.96
CA THR A 91 49.67 65.91 -29.24
C THR A 91 50.52 66.00 -27.97
N ASP A 92 51.02 64.87 -27.46
CA ASP A 92 51.67 64.80 -26.15
C ASP A 92 53.19 64.58 -26.27
N GLY A 93 53.99 65.41 -25.58
CA GLY A 93 55.45 65.32 -25.60
C GLY A 93 56.04 64.10 -24.87
N ASN A 94 55.24 63.40 -24.04
CA ASN A 94 55.63 62.13 -23.40
C ASN A 94 54.41 61.20 -23.19
N PRO A 95 53.95 60.49 -24.24
CA PRO A 95 52.73 59.69 -24.21
C PRO A 95 52.81 58.50 -23.23
N ALA A 96 54.00 57.92 -23.02
CA ALA A 96 54.17 56.77 -22.13
C ALA A 96 53.98 57.15 -20.64
N ALA A 97 54.51 58.30 -20.22
CA ALA A 97 54.32 58.80 -18.86
C ALA A 97 52.87 59.17 -18.57
N LEU A 98 52.20 59.84 -19.52
CA LEU A 98 50.80 60.24 -19.38
C LEU A 98 49.86 59.02 -19.31
N ARG A 99 50.10 58.00 -20.14
CA ARG A 99 49.39 56.72 -20.06
C ARG A 99 49.51 56.09 -18.67
N GLN A 100 50.72 56.04 -18.13
CA GLN A 100 50.97 55.47 -16.81
C GLN A 100 50.24 56.25 -15.72
N GLN A 101 50.22 57.58 -15.82
CA GLN A 101 49.47 58.44 -14.89
C GLN A 101 47.97 58.14 -14.88
N TYR A 102 47.33 57.93 -16.04
CA TYR A 102 45.92 57.55 -16.09
C TYR A 102 45.64 56.18 -15.45
N ILE A 103 46.50 55.19 -15.71
CA ILE A 103 46.38 53.86 -15.11
C ILE A 103 46.51 53.93 -13.58
N GLU A 104 47.47 54.72 -13.08
CA GLU A 104 47.64 54.93 -11.64
C GLU A 104 46.49 55.71 -11.02
N SER A 105 45.93 56.70 -11.74
CA SER A 105 44.74 57.43 -11.31
C SER A 105 43.54 56.49 -11.13
N LEU A 106 43.30 55.58 -12.06
CA LEU A 106 42.24 54.57 -11.92
C LEU A 106 42.46 53.67 -10.70
N LYS A 107 43.70 53.25 -10.44
CA LYS A 107 44.00 52.42 -9.25
C LYS A 107 43.73 53.17 -7.96
N ARG A 108 44.10 54.44 -7.85
CA ARG A 108 43.83 55.27 -6.66
C ARG A 108 42.35 55.54 -6.46
N LEU A 109 41.63 55.84 -7.56
CA LEU A 109 40.18 56.06 -7.51
C LEU A 109 39.42 54.85 -6.96
N TYR A 110 39.90 53.63 -7.21
CA TYR A 110 39.28 52.43 -6.64
C TYR A 110 39.24 52.46 -5.11
N ASP A 111 40.36 52.80 -4.45
CA ASP A 111 40.45 52.83 -2.99
C ASP A 111 39.53 53.92 -2.41
N ASP A 112 39.49 55.09 -3.04
CA ASP A 112 38.62 56.20 -2.64
C ASP A 112 37.14 55.85 -2.78
N ILE A 113 36.76 55.24 -3.90
CA ILE A 113 35.38 54.83 -4.18
C ILE A 113 34.95 53.71 -3.22
N PHE A 114 35.81 52.73 -2.97
CA PHE A 114 35.49 51.63 -2.06
C PHE A 114 35.14 52.12 -0.66
N ASN A 115 35.96 53.01 -0.10
CA ASN A 115 35.77 53.54 1.27
C ASN A 115 34.46 54.32 1.43
N ILE A 116 34.01 55.01 0.38
CA ILE A 116 32.81 55.84 0.41
C ILE A 116 31.55 55.02 0.05
N VAL A 117 31.64 54.14 -0.95
CA VAL A 117 30.49 53.38 -1.47
C VAL A 117 30.13 52.19 -0.60
N HIS A 118 31.11 51.48 -0.02
CA HIS A 118 30.85 50.24 0.73
C HIS A 118 29.87 50.41 1.91
N PRO A 119 30.00 51.43 2.78
CA PRO A 119 29.04 51.66 3.87
C PRO A 119 27.61 51.94 3.36
N LEU A 120 27.49 52.63 2.20
CA LEU A 120 26.20 52.96 1.59
C LEU A 120 25.52 51.70 1.04
N VAL A 121 26.27 50.78 0.42
CA VAL A 121 25.75 49.48 0.00
C VAL A 121 25.21 48.69 1.20
N GLY A 122 25.93 48.67 2.33
CA GLY A 122 25.46 48.03 3.56
C GLY A 122 24.15 48.62 4.09
N TYR A 123 24.03 49.95 4.09
CA TYR A 123 22.80 50.64 4.49
C TYR A 123 21.63 50.32 3.55
N LEU A 124 21.81 50.45 2.23
CA LEU A 124 20.76 50.21 1.24
C LEU A 124 20.28 48.75 1.23
N THR A 125 21.20 47.78 1.35
CA THR A 125 20.86 46.34 1.41
C THR A 125 20.20 45.94 2.74
N SER A 126 20.42 46.68 3.82
CA SER A 126 19.70 46.48 5.08
C SER A 126 18.27 47.00 5.01
N ARG A 127 18.04 48.13 4.32
CA ARG A 127 16.73 48.72 4.04
C ARG A 127 15.89 47.88 3.07
N GLN A 128 16.54 47.16 2.14
CA GLN A 128 15.88 46.30 1.15
C GLN A 128 15.30 45.01 1.75
N ARG A 129 15.70 44.63 2.97
CA ARG A 129 15.19 43.45 3.69
C ARG A 129 14.06 43.85 4.65
N ASP A 130 12.82 43.84 4.16
CA ASP A 130 11.62 43.96 5.02
C ASP A 130 11.39 42.63 5.77
N PHE A 131 12.10 42.45 6.89
CA PHE A 131 12.00 41.26 7.75
C PHE A 131 10.57 41.00 8.26
N GLY A 132 9.74 42.04 8.39
CA GLY A 132 8.37 41.90 8.87
C GLY A 132 7.45 41.19 7.87
N ALA A 133 7.64 41.42 6.58
CA ALA A 133 6.87 40.72 5.54
C ALA A 133 7.22 39.23 5.46
N LEU A 134 8.51 38.90 5.60
CA LEU A 134 8.99 37.53 5.58
C LEU A 134 8.48 36.73 6.79
N GLU A 135 8.49 37.32 7.99
CA GLU A 135 8.00 36.65 9.21
C GLU A 135 6.50 36.31 9.12
N ARG A 136 5.68 37.24 8.57
CA ARG A 136 4.24 36.99 8.36
C ARG A 136 4.00 35.85 7.38
N ALA A 137 4.76 35.78 6.29
CA ALA A 137 4.65 34.70 5.31
C ALA A 137 5.07 33.34 5.92
N ALA A 138 6.14 33.31 6.72
CA ALA A 138 6.61 32.10 7.38
C ALA A 138 5.57 31.55 8.38
N ARG A 139 4.97 32.42 9.21
CA ARG A 139 3.91 31.99 10.15
C ARG A 139 2.67 31.44 9.42
N ALA A 140 2.26 32.07 8.32
CA ALA A 140 1.13 31.60 7.52
C ALA A 140 1.42 30.22 6.88
N ALA A 141 2.63 30.01 6.37
CA ALA A 141 3.03 28.72 5.81
C ALA A 141 3.07 27.60 6.86
N VAL A 142 3.58 27.88 8.06
CA VAL A 142 3.60 26.91 9.18
C VAL A 142 2.18 26.55 9.62
N GLN A 143 1.29 27.53 9.73
CA GLN A 143 -0.10 27.27 10.09
C GLN A 143 -0.79 26.42 9.02
N SER A 144 -0.65 26.78 7.75
CA SER A 144 -1.20 26.00 6.63
C SER A 144 -0.67 24.57 6.60
N ALA A 145 0.61 24.35 6.90
CA ALA A 145 1.19 23.02 6.98
C ALA A 145 0.62 22.22 8.16
N THR A 146 0.38 22.88 9.29
CA THR A 146 -0.21 22.27 10.49
C THR A 146 -1.67 21.87 10.25
N ASP A 147 -2.45 22.73 9.59
CA ASP A 147 -3.85 22.47 9.25
C ASP A 147 -3.98 21.32 8.24
N GLN A 148 -3.13 21.30 7.21
CA GLN A 148 -3.07 20.18 6.26
C GLN A 148 -2.67 18.87 6.92
N ALA A 149 -1.69 18.88 7.83
CA ALA A 149 -1.31 17.70 8.60
C ALA A 149 -2.47 17.18 9.47
N GLY A 150 -3.25 18.08 10.08
CA GLY A 150 -4.45 17.74 10.84
C GLY A 150 -5.52 17.05 9.97
N LEU A 151 -5.83 17.63 8.81
CA LEU A 151 -6.79 17.05 7.86
C LEU A 151 -6.35 15.67 7.35
N VAL A 152 -5.06 15.51 7.05
CA VAL A 152 -4.49 14.22 6.62
C VAL A 152 -4.56 13.19 7.74
N MET A 153 -4.29 13.56 9.00
CA MET A 153 -4.45 12.65 10.14
C MET A 153 -5.91 12.24 10.37
N GLU A 154 -6.86 13.17 10.21
CA GLU A 154 -8.29 12.85 10.31
C GLU A 154 -8.73 11.90 9.19
N GLN A 155 -8.26 12.13 7.96
CA GLN A 155 -8.54 11.24 6.83
C GLN A 155 -7.95 9.84 7.07
N PHE A 156 -6.70 9.74 7.56
CA PHE A 156 -6.11 8.45 7.92
C PHE A 156 -6.88 7.70 9.01
N ALA A 157 -7.46 8.41 9.98
CA ALA A 157 -8.29 7.79 11.00
C ALA A 157 -9.57 7.18 10.38
N LYS A 158 -10.24 7.91 9.48
CA LYS A 158 -11.43 7.44 8.76
C LYS A 158 -11.12 6.27 7.82
N ASP A 159 -10.05 6.38 7.05
CA ASP A 159 -9.62 5.34 6.11
C ASP A 159 -9.26 4.05 6.88
N ARG A 160 -8.63 4.16 8.06
CA ARG A 160 -8.33 3.00 8.91
C ARG A 160 -9.59 2.28 9.39
N GLU A 161 -10.61 3.04 9.81
CA GLU A 161 -11.90 2.50 10.23
C GLU A 161 -12.62 1.81 9.06
N GLU A 162 -12.60 2.43 7.88
CA GLU A 162 -13.18 1.86 6.67
C GLU A 162 -12.47 0.59 6.20
N VAL A 163 -11.12 0.57 6.23
CA VAL A 163 -10.34 -0.64 5.92
C VAL A 163 -10.65 -1.77 6.90
N GLN A 164 -10.82 -1.48 8.19
CA GLN A 164 -11.22 -2.48 9.17
C GLN A 164 -12.63 -3.02 8.89
N ARG A 165 -13.57 -2.15 8.51
CA ARG A 165 -14.92 -2.56 8.10
C ARG A 165 -14.89 -3.47 6.87
N ILE A 166 -14.19 -3.05 5.81
CA ILE A 166 -14.06 -3.82 4.56
C ILE A 166 -13.38 -5.17 4.83
N LEU A 167 -12.31 -5.21 5.64
CA LEU A 167 -11.62 -6.46 5.98
C LEU A 167 -12.55 -7.42 6.72
N ASN A 168 -13.39 -6.91 7.63
CA ASN A 168 -14.37 -7.71 8.35
C ASN A 168 -15.45 -8.26 7.41
N GLU A 169 -15.97 -7.43 6.50
CA GLU A 169 -16.95 -7.86 5.48
C GLU A 169 -16.38 -8.94 4.55
N VAL A 170 -15.13 -8.78 4.08
CA VAL A 170 -14.46 -9.77 3.23
C VAL A 170 -14.24 -11.09 3.97
N ARG A 171 -13.81 -11.05 5.23
CA ARG A 171 -13.66 -12.25 6.08
C ARG A 171 -15.00 -12.96 6.28
N GLN A 172 -16.06 -12.19 6.53
CA GLN A 172 -17.40 -12.72 6.71
C GLN A 172 -17.93 -13.36 5.43
N ALA A 173 -17.80 -12.68 4.29
CA ALA A 173 -18.19 -13.21 2.99
C ALA A 173 -17.40 -14.49 2.61
N ALA A 174 -16.09 -14.52 2.89
CA ALA A 174 -15.28 -15.72 2.67
C ALA A 174 -15.72 -16.90 3.54
N ALA A 175 -16.06 -16.66 4.82
CA ALA A 175 -16.61 -17.66 5.71
C ALA A 175 -17.98 -18.16 5.23
N GLU A 176 -18.86 -17.25 4.81
CA GLU A 176 -20.18 -17.56 4.26
C GLU A 176 -20.10 -18.40 2.98
N GLN A 177 -19.25 -17.99 2.03
CA GLN A 177 -19.08 -18.68 0.75
C GLN A 177 -18.43 -20.07 0.95
N GLY A 178 -17.44 -20.18 1.84
CA GLY A 178 -16.76 -21.45 2.11
C GLY A 178 -17.66 -22.48 2.80
N VAL A 179 -18.39 -22.06 3.84
CA VAL A 179 -19.30 -22.96 4.59
C VAL A 179 -20.51 -23.34 3.74
N SER A 180 -21.08 -22.39 2.97
CA SER A 180 -22.22 -22.68 2.08
C SER A 180 -21.85 -23.64 0.95
N GLN A 181 -20.68 -23.49 0.32
CA GLN A 181 -20.24 -24.38 -0.75
C GLN A 181 -20.04 -25.82 -0.25
N GLN A 182 -19.45 -26.01 0.94
CA GLN A 182 -19.30 -27.34 1.53
C GLN A 182 -20.64 -27.94 1.94
N ALA A 183 -21.57 -27.14 2.46
CA ALA A 183 -22.92 -27.60 2.77
C ALA A 183 -23.67 -28.07 1.50
N ILE A 184 -23.50 -27.38 0.37
CA ILE A 184 -24.05 -27.81 -0.94
C ILE A 184 -23.43 -29.14 -1.37
N TYR A 185 -22.10 -29.29 -1.27
CA TYR A 185 -21.45 -30.56 -1.62
C TYR A 185 -21.97 -31.75 -0.80
N PHE A 186 -22.10 -31.60 0.52
CA PHE A 186 -22.67 -32.65 1.38
C PHE A 186 -24.14 -32.92 1.10
N LYS A 187 -24.92 -31.91 0.70
CA LYS A 187 -26.31 -32.09 0.26
C LYS A 187 -26.38 -32.97 -0.99
N ASP A 188 -25.61 -32.63 -2.01
CA ASP A 188 -25.61 -33.36 -3.28
C ASP A 188 -25.16 -34.81 -3.06
N GLU A 189 -24.14 -35.03 -2.23
CA GLU A 189 -23.66 -36.37 -1.90
C GLU A 189 -24.70 -37.17 -1.08
N ALA A 190 -25.43 -36.52 -0.17
CA ALA A 190 -26.54 -37.14 0.55
C ALA A 190 -27.65 -37.58 -0.41
N GLU A 191 -28.05 -36.73 -1.36
CA GLU A 191 -29.08 -37.03 -2.37
C GLU A 191 -28.69 -38.17 -3.31
N LYS A 192 -27.41 -38.23 -3.74
CA LYS A 192 -26.87 -39.35 -4.52
C LYS A 192 -26.94 -40.67 -3.76
N HIS A 193 -26.54 -40.66 -2.49
CA HIS A 193 -26.59 -41.83 -1.63
C HIS A 193 -28.03 -42.27 -1.35
N GLU A 194 -28.96 -41.33 -1.15
CA GLU A 194 -30.39 -41.61 -0.98
C GLU A 194 -31.00 -42.25 -2.23
N THR A 195 -30.74 -41.68 -3.40
CA THR A 195 -31.18 -42.23 -4.70
C THR A 195 -30.61 -43.64 -4.92
N SER A 196 -29.34 -43.86 -4.56
CA SER A 196 -28.70 -45.16 -4.68
C SER A 196 -29.27 -46.17 -3.68
N ALA A 197 -29.60 -45.74 -2.46
CA ALA A 197 -30.27 -46.58 -1.47
C ALA A 197 -31.63 -47.05 -2.01
N ASP A 198 -32.44 -46.18 -2.61
CA ASP A 198 -33.75 -46.58 -3.17
C ASP A 198 -33.63 -47.60 -4.31
N LYS A 199 -32.59 -47.46 -5.15
CA LYS A 199 -32.26 -48.48 -6.16
C LYS A 199 -31.91 -49.83 -5.52
N TRP A 200 -31.02 -49.84 -4.53
CA TRP A 200 -30.64 -51.06 -3.81
C TRP A 200 -31.77 -51.68 -3.00
N ARG A 201 -32.69 -50.87 -2.46
CA ARG A 201 -33.94 -51.33 -1.84
C ARG A 201 -34.77 -52.09 -2.86
N THR A 202 -34.95 -51.52 -4.05
CA THR A 202 -35.71 -52.15 -5.14
C THR A 202 -35.05 -53.47 -5.58
N TYR A 203 -33.72 -53.51 -5.70
CA TYR A 203 -32.99 -54.74 -6.01
C TYR A 203 -33.15 -55.79 -4.89
N THR A 204 -33.04 -55.40 -3.63
CA THR A 204 -33.26 -56.31 -2.49
C THR A 204 -34.66 -56.92 -2.54
N VAL A 205 -35.71 -56.11 -2.76
CA VAL A 205 -37.09 -56.59 -2.86
C VAL A 205 -37.27 -57.54 -4.06
N ARG A 206 -36.77 -57.19 -5.25
CA ARG A 206 -36.87 -58.03 -6.45
C ARG A 206 -36.16 -59.37 -6.28
N THR A 207 -34.95 -59.36 -5.71
CA THR A 207 -34.18 -60.59 -5.47
C THR A 207 -34.83 -61.46 -4.39
N ALA A 208 -35.44 -60.85 -3.35
CA ALA A 208 -36.19 -61.58 -2.33
C ALA A 208 -37.47 -62.23 -2.90
N ILE A 209 -38.20 -61.52 -3.77
CA ILE A 209 -39.33 -62.10 -4.52
C ILE A 209 -38.84 -63.26 -5.40
N GLY A 210 -37.70 -63.09 -6.09
CA GLY A 210 -37.06 -64.15 -6.89
C GLY A 210 -36.69 -65.39 -6.06
N LEU A 211 -36.15 -65.20 -4.86
CA LEU A 211 -35.86 -66.30 -3.92
C LEU A 211 -37.13 -67.03 -3.50
N GLY A 212 -38.20 -66.31 -3.15
CA GLY A 212 -39.49 -66.89 -2.80
C GLY A 212 -40.13 -67.64 -3.98
N GLY A 213 -40.05 -67.07 -5.18
CA GLY A 213 -40.50 -67.71 -6.43
C GLY A 213 -39.72 -68.98 -6.75
N PHE A 214 -38.38 -68.94 -6.64
CA PHE A 214 -37.53 -70.12 -6.80
C PHE A 214 -37.87 -71.22 -5.78
N ALA A 215 -38.05 -70.85 -4.51
CA ALA A 215 -38.45 -71.80 -3.47
C ALA A 215 -39.81 -72.45 -3.80
N ALA A 216 -40.81 -71.65 -4.21
CA ALA A 216 -42.13 -72.14 -4.59
C ALA A 216 -42.07 -73.08 -5.80
N VAL A 217 -41.39 -72.69 -6.89
CA VAL A 217 -41.22 -73.54 -8.08
C VAL A 217 -40.45 -74.81 -7.75
N SER A 218 -39.41 -74.72 -6.90
CA SER A 218 -38.59 -75.86 -6.50
C SER A 218 -39.37 -76.96 -5.80
N VAL A 219 -40.43 -76.60 -5.07
CA VAL A 219 -41.38 -77.56 -4.47
C VAL A 219 -42.14 -78.33 -5.54
N PHE A 220 -42.53 -77.72 -6.66
CA PHE A 220 -43.31 -78.38 -7.72
C PHE A 220 -42.48 -79.06 -8.82
N LEU A 221 -41.17 -78.78 -8.91
CA LEU A 221 -40.27 -79.34 -9.95
C LEU A 221 -40.25 -80.87 -10.02
N HIS A 222 -40.51 -81.58 -8.91
CA HIS A 222 -40.56 -83.04 -8.87
C HIS A 222 -41.78 -83.64 -9.61
N LYS A 223 -42.74 -82.83 -10.06
CA LYS A 223 -43.91 -83.28 -10.84
C LYS A 223 -43.66 -83.28 -12.36
N ILE A 224 -42.54 -82.73 -12.83
CA ILE A 224 -42.21 -82.68 -14.26
C ILE A 224 -41.46 -83.97 -14.65
N PRO A 225 -41.98 -84.79 -15.58
CA PRO A 225 -41.44 -86.12 -15.91
C PRO A 225 -39.97 -86.14 -16.38
N TRP A 226 -39.45 -85.02 -16.88
CA TRP A 226 -38.06 -84.89 -17.35
C TRP A 226 -37.04 -84.58 -16.25
N ILE A 227 -37.47 -84.21 -15.04
CA ILE A 227 -36.60 -83.77 -13.93
C ILE A 227 -36.77 -84.68 -12.70
N THR A 228 -37.69 -85.64 -12.76
CA THR A 228 -37.88 -86.66 -11.74
C THR A 228 -36.66 -87.56 -11.63
N PRO A 229 -35.97 -87.59 -10.47
CA PRO A 229 -34.83 -88.47 -10.29
C PRO A 229 -35.32 -89.93 -10.29
N THR A 230 -34.69 -90.75 -11.13
CA THR A 230 -34.97 -92.18 -11.23
C THR A 230 -34.09 -93.00 -10.30
N THR A 231 -32.95 -92.43 -9.90
CA THR A 231 -31.96 -93.04 -9.01
C THR A 231 -31.69 -92.17 -7.77
N THR A 232 -31.28 -92.78 -6.66
CA THR A 232 -30.90 -92.07 -5.41
C THR A 232 -29.76 -91.06 -5.62
N TYR A 233 -28.79 -91.38 -6.48
CA TYR A 233 -27.71 -90.46 -6.86
C TYR A 233 -28.24 -89.17 -7.53
N GLU A 234 -29.15 -89.31 -8.49
CA GLU A 234 -29.78 -88.17 -9.18
C GLU A 234 -30.59 -87.31 -8.22
N ALA A 235 -31.28 -87.93 -7.25
CA ALA A 235 -32.03 -87.21 -6.22
C ALA A 235 -31.12 -86.36 -5.33
N VAL A 236 -29.96 -86.92 -4.92
CA VAL A 236 -28.95 -86.18 -4.15
C VAL A 236 -28.35 -85.04 -4.97
N GLN A 237 -28.01 -85.27 -6.24
CA GLN A 237 -27.47 -84.23 -7.13
C GLN A 237 -28.46 -83.07 -7.35
N VAL A 238 -29.74 -83.37 -7.57
CA VAL A 238 -30.79 -82.35 -7.73
C VAL A 238 -31.05 -81.60 -6.41
N GLY A 239 -31.01 -82.29 -5.27
CA GLY A 239 -31.11 -81.65 -3.95
C GLY A 239 -29.95 -80.68 -3.70
N LEU A 240 -28.71 -81.11 -3.99
CA LEU A 240 -27.51 -80.32 -3.79
C LEU A 240 -27.47 -79.08 -4.70
N SER A 241 -27.85 -79.21 -5.97
CA SER A 241 -27.90 -78.07 -6.90
C SER A 241 -28.95 -77.04 -6.50
N LYS A 242 -30.13 -77.47 -6.02
CA LYS A 242 -31.17 -76.58 -5.46
C LYS A 242 -30.66 -75.82 -4.24
N LEU A 243 -29.95 -76.50 -3.33
CA LEU A 243 -29.38 -75.88 -2.14
C LEU A 243 -28.30 -74.86 -2.51
N LEU A 244 -27.45 -75.18 -3.49
CA LEU A 244 -26.42 -74.26 -4.01
C LEU A 244 -27.07 -73.01 -4.62
N ILE A 245 -28.04 -73.18 -5.53
CA ILE A 245 -28.75 -72.05 -6.17
C ILE A 245 -29.47 -71.20 -5.11
N PHE A 246 -30.13 -71.83 -4.15
CA PHE A 246 -30.77 -71.13 -3.03
C PHE A 246 -29.75 -70.31 -2.22
N GLY A 247 -28.61 -70.91 -1.89
CA GLY A 247 -27.52 -70.24 -1.17
C GLY A 247 -26.97 -69.02 -1.91
N VAL A 248 -26.78 -69.13 -3.23
CA VAL A 248 -26.31 -68.02 -4.07
C VAL A 248 -27.32 -66.87 -4.10
N ILE A 249 -28.61 -67.17 -4.29
CA ILE A 249 -29.66 -66.14 -4.30
C ILE A 249 -29.82 -65.51 -2.92
N ALA A 250 -29.78 -66.30 -1.84
CA ALA A 250 -29.82 -65.80 -0.47
C ALA A 250 -28.63 -64.88 -0.15
N TYR A 251 -27.43 -65.24 -0.61
CA TYR A 251 -26.25 -64.37 -0.49
C TYR A 251 -26.39 -63.08 -1.29
N MET A 252 -26.96 -63.14 -2.50
CA MET A 252 -27.30 -61.95 -3.30
C MET A 252 -28.28 -61.02 -2.58
N VAL A 253 -29.32 -61.56 -1.91
CA VAL A 253 -30.24 -60.76 -1.08
C VAL A 253 -29.47 -60.08 0.06
N ALA A 254 -28.60 -60.81 0.76
CA ALA A 254 -27.79 -60.25 1.83
C ALA A 254 -26.84 -59.14 1.33
N LEU A 255 -26.22 -59.31 0.17
CA LEU A 255 -25.35 -58.29 -0.44
C LEU A 255 -26.14 -57.03 -0.81
N CYS A 256 -27.31 -57.18 -1.43
CA CYS A 256 -28.18 -56.04 -1.78
C CYS A 256 -28.64 -55.29 -0.53
N ALA A 257 -29.03 -56.02 0.53
CA ALA A 257 -29.43 -55.43 1.80
C ALA A 257 -28.28 -54.67 2.47
N ARG A 258 -27.06 -55.23 2.47
CA ARG A 258 -25.87 -54.54 3.00
C ARG A 258 -25.54 -53.25 2.23
N ASN A 259 -25.66 -53.26 0.90
CA ASN A 259 -25.45 -52.06 0.09
C ASN A 259 -26.52 -51.00 0.38
N PHE A 260 -27.80 -51.39 0.50
CA PHE A 260 -28.87 -50.48 0.89
C PHE A 260 -28.56 -49.78 2.23
N LEU A 261 -28.20 -50.56 3.25
CA LEU A 261 -27.86 -50.06 4.58
C LEU A 261 -26.67 -49.09 4.54
N SER A 262 -25.62 -49.43 3.79
CA SER A 262 -24.42 -48.58 3.62
C SER A 262 -24.75 -47.24 2.95
N HIS A 263 -25.50 -47.27 1.84
CA HIS A 263 -25.93 -46.04 1.17
C HIS A 263 -26.85 -45.19 2.05
N LYS A 264 -27.76 -45.79 2.83
CA LYS A 264 -28.62 -45.03 3.75
C LYS A 264 -27.84 -44.41 4.90
N HIS A 265 -26.85 -45.12 5.44
CA HIS A 265 -25.93 -44.57 6.44
C HIS A 265 -25.18 -43.35 5.91
N ASN A 266 -24.52 -43.48 4.75
CA ASN A 266 -23.76 -42.37 4.14
C ASN A 266 -24.67 -41.17 3.80
N GLY A 267 -25.89 -41.43 3.32
CA GLY A 267 -26.88 -40.38 3.08
C GLY A 267 -27.21 -39.58 4.34
N ILE A 268 -27.47 -40.26 5.46
CA ILE A 268 -27.79 -39.62 6.75
C ILE A 268 -26.58 -38.86 7.31
N VAL A 269 -25.37 -39.43 7.26
CA VAL A 269 -24.15 -38.76 7.72
C VAL A 269 -23.90 -37.47 6.94
N ASN A 270 -24.01 -37.50 5.61
CA ASN A 270 -23.83 -36.32 4.78
C ASN A 270 -24.92 -35.26 5.00
N ARG A 271 -26.18 -35.69 5.19
CA ARG A 271 -27.29 -34.81 5.59
C ARG A 271 -27.04 -34.12 6.93
N HIS A 272 -26.49 -34.86 7.90
CA HIS A 272 -26.12 -34.29 9.20
C HIS A 272 -25.00 -33.25 9.05
N ARG A 273 -23.95 -33.56 8.28
CA ARG A 273 -22.83 -32.63 7.99
C ARG A 273 -23.32 -31.34 7.34
N GLN A 274 -24.20 -31.46 6.35
CA GLN A 274 -24.87 -30.30 5.73
C GLN A 274 -25.57 -29.44 6.79
N ASN A 275 -26.43 -30.05 7.61
CA ASN A 275 -27.21 -29.31 8.61
C ASN A 275 -26.29 -28.64 9.65
N ALA A 276 -25.25 -29.36 10.11
CA ALA A 276 -24.29 -28.85 11.06
C ALA A 276 -23.51 -27.64 10.49
N LEU A 277 -23.08 -27.69 9.23
CA LEU A 277 -22.44 -26.56 8.53
C LEU A 277 -23.39 -25.36 8.37
N LEU A 278 -24.66 -25.59 8.05
CA LEU A 278 -25.65 -24.50 7.94
C LEU A 278 -25.90 -23.81 9.29
N THR A 279 -25.88 -24.57 10.40
CA THR A 279 -26.06 -24.01 11.75
C THR A 279 -24.78 -23.46 12.37
N PHE A 280 -23.61 -23.84 11.84
CA PHE A 280 -22.30 -23.47 12.36
C PHE A 280 -22.13 -21.95 12.46
N LYS A 281 -22.46 -21.25 11.37
CA LYS A 281 -22.34 -19.79 11.31
C LYS A 281 -23.17 -19.10 12.39
N SER A 282 -24.43 -19.51 12.55
CA SER A 282 -25.30 -18.95 13.58
C SER A 282 -24.78 -19.21 15.00
N LEU A 283 -24.12 -20.36 15.23
CA LEU A 283 -23.52 -20.69 16.53
C LEU A 283 -22.23 -19.90 16.80
N THR A 284 -21.39 -19.70 15.78
CA THR A 284 -20.16 -18.90 15.90
C THR A 284 -20.46 -17.42 16.08
N ASP A 285 -21.48 -16.90 15.39
CA ASP A 285 -21.89 -15.50 15.47
C ASP A 285 -22.56 -15.18 16.81
N ALA A 286 -23.26 -16.16 17.41
CA ALA A 286 -23.88 -16.02 18.74
C ALA A 286 -22.87 -16.09 19.91
N ALA A 287 -21.68 -16.63 19.69
CA ALA A 287 -20.67 -16.75 20.74
C ALA A 287 -19.96 -15.41 21.01
N SER A 288 -20.35 -14.70 22.07
CA SER A 288 -19.70 -13.45 22.48
C SER A 288 -18.35 -13.71 23.16
N GLY A 289 -17.25 -13.36 22.49
CA GLY A 289 -15.85 -13.46 22.99
C GLY A 289 -14.96 -14.37 22.13
N GLU A 290 -13.66 -14.06 22.05
CA GLU A 290 -12.66 -14.86 21.30
C GLU A 290 -12.58 -16.29 21.86
N ASP A 291 -12.40 -16.43 23.18
CA ASP A 291 -12.28 -17.72 23.87
C ASP A 291 -13.51 -18.62 23.68
N ARG A 292 -14.71 -18.04 23.63
CA ARG A 292 -15.95 -18.79 23.44
C ARG A 292 -16.13 -19.22 21.99
N ARG A 293 -15.65 -18.43 21.04
CA ARG A 293 -15.67 -18.80 19.61
C ARG A 293 -14.77 -20.00 19.35
N ASP A 294 -13.55 -20.04 19.88
CA ASP A 294 -12.64 -21.17 19.68
C ASP A 294 -13.18 -22.49 20.26
N VAL A 295 -13.85 -22.44 21.41
CA VAL A 295 -14.54 -23.60 22.00
C VAL A 295 -15.69 -24.07 21.11
N VAL A 296 -16.53 -23.13 20.62
CA VAL A 296 -17.64 -23.45 19.72
C VAL A 296 -17.14 -24.01 18.38
N LEU A 297 -16.06 -23.45 17.82
CA LEU A 297 -15.39 -23.95 16.61
C LEU A 297 -14.92 -25.39 16.80
N THR A 298 -14.23 -25.67 17.91
CA THR A 298 -13.71 -27.01 18.22
C THR A 298 -14.83 -28.03 18.39
N HIS A 299 -15.89 -27.67 19.13
CA HIS A 299 -17.05 -28.54 19.32
C HIS A 299 -17.82 -28.76 18.02
N ALA A 300 -18.02 -27.72 17.21
CA ALA A 300 -18.74 -27.84 15.95
C ALA A 300 -17.94 -28.64 14.92
N ALA A 301 -16.62 -28.45 14.83
CA ALA A 301 -15.75 -29.28 14.00
C ALA A 301 -15.82 -30.76 14.40
N ALA A 302 -15.82 -31.03 15.72
CA ALA A 302 -16.02 -32.38 16.22
C ALA A 302 -17.39 -32.95 15.81
N CYS A 303 -18.48 -32.19 15.93
CA CYS A 303 -19.82 -32.64 15.50
C CYS A 303 -19.93 -32.89 13.98
N ILE A 304 -19.31 -32.05 13.15
CA ILE A 304 -19.36 -32.18 11.69
C ILE A 304 -18.56 -33.41 11.23
N PHE A 305 -17.38 -33.64 11.81
CA PHE A 305 -16.45 -34.65 11.27
C PHE A 305 -16.36 -35.95 12.07
N SER A 306 -16.93 -36.03 13.28
CA SER A 306 -16.92 -37.28 14.05
C SER A 306 -17.70 -38.40 13.34
N PRO A 307 -17.23 -39.66 13.43
CA PRO A 307 -18.04 -40.81 13.03
C PRO A 307 -19.37 -40.83 13.78
N GLN A 308 -20.48 -40.96 13.05
CA GLN A 308 -21.84 -40.99 13.62
C GLN A 308 -22.44 -42.38 13.40
N ASP A 309 -22.99 -43.00 14.45
CA ASP A 309 -23.81 -44.20 14.28
C ASP A 309 -25.23 -43.78 13.88
N THR A 310 -25.71 -44.27 12.75
CA THR A 310 -27.04 -43.97 12.23
C THR A 310 -28.03 -45.12 12.42
N GLY A 311 -27.59 -46.23 13.05
CA GLY A 311 -28.38 -47.45 13.22
C GLY A 311 -28.54 -48.28 11.93
N TYR A 312 -28.14 -47.77 10.76
CA TYR A 312 -28.13 -48.50 9.49
C TYR A 312 -26.88 -49.36 9.32
N THR A 313 -25.80 -49.05 10.03
CA THR A 313 -24.58 -49.86 10.07
C THR A 313 -24.31 -50.21 11.53
N ARG A 314 -24.57 -51.46 11.95
CA ARG A 314 -23.98 -51.94 13.21
C ARG A 314 -22.47 -51.94 13.01
N ALA A 315 -21.73 -51.26 13.88
CA ALA A 315 -20.29 -51.31 13.91
C ALA A 315 -19.84 -52.78 13.96
N SER A 316 -19.33 -53.29 12.85
CA SER A 316 -18.64 -54.58 12.82
C SER A 316 -17.32 -54.39 13.58
N GLY A 317 -17.30 -54.80 14.85
CA GLY A 317 -16.10 -55.10 15.64
C GLY A 317 -14.99 -54.05 15.61
N GLY A 318 -15.01 -53.11 16.55
CA GLY A 318 -13.94 -52.15 16.75
C GLY A 318 -14.18 -51.27 17.96
N GLN A 319 -13.87 -51.81 19.15
CA GLN A 319 -13.49 -51.09 20.36
C GLN A 319 -14.34 -49.89 20.78
N ASP A 320 -15.26 -50.15 21.71
CA ASP A 320 -15.74 -49.16 22.67
C ASP A 320 -14.55 -48.37 23.25
N ASN A 321 -14.50 -47.06 22.99
CA ASN A 321 -13.99 -46.01 23.89
C ASN A 321 -13.78 -44.66 23.18
N TYR A 322 -14.86 -44.00 22.74
CA TYR A 322 -14.76 -42.55 22.46
C TYR A 322 -15.98 -41.72 22.89
N SER A 323 -16.89 -42.31 23.66
CA SER A 323 -18.10 -41.65 24.17
C SER A 323 -18.15 -41.51 25.69
N ALA A 324 -17.25 -42.16 26.45
CA ALA A 324 -17.22 -42.06 27.91
C ALA A 324 -16.27 -40.96 28.46
N THR A 325 -15.29 -40.49 27.67
CA THR A 325 -14.25 -39.57 28.19
C THR A 325 -14.62 -38.08 28.10
N LYS A 326 -15.67 -37.69 27.35
CA LYS A 326 -16.02 -36.26 27.15
C LYS A 326 -17.00 -35.66 28.17
N LEU A 327 -17.59 -36.47 29.06
CA LEU A 327 -18.48 -35.95 30.12
C LEU A 327 -17.73 -35.50 31.39
N ILE A 328 -16.44 -35.80 31.52
CA ILE A 328 -15.63 -35.42 32.70
C ILE A 328 -14.89 -34.08 32.48
N GLU A 329 -14.86 -33.55 31.25
CA GLU A 329 -14.25 -32.24 30.95
C GLU A 329 -15.18 -31.04 31.15
N VAL A 330 -16.41 -31.26 31.62
CA VAL A 330 -17.40 -30.20 31.96
C VAL A 330 -17.55 -30.01 33.48
N LEU A 331 -16.49 -30.30 34.25
CA LEU A 331 -16.35 -29.74 35.60
C LEU A 331 -15.55 -28.45 35.50
N PRO A 332 -16.15 -27.28 35.79
CA PRO A 332 -15.43 -26.02 35.70
C PRO A 332 -14.25 -26.05 36.69
N LYS A 333 -13.06 -25.70 36.20
CA LYS A 333 -11.96 -25.23 37.06
C LYS A 333 -12.43 -23.96 37.79
N LEU A 334 -13.18 -24.15 38.87
CA LEU A 334 -13.63 -23.12 39.81
C LEU A 334 -13.01 -23.31 41.20
N SER A 335 -11.91 -24.06 41.32
CA SER A 335 -11.15 -24.16 42.58
C SER A 335 -9.64 -23.95 42.37
N SER A 336 -9.25 -22.74 41.99
CA SER A 336 -7.90 -22.22 42.33
C SER A 336 -7.87 -20.69 42.26
N SER A 337 -8.74 -20.04 43.03
CA SER A 337 -8.54 -18.65 43.46
C SER A 337 -9.36 -18.38 44.71
N SER A 338 -8.93 -18.95 45.84
CA SER A 338 -9.28 -18.45 47.17
C SER A 338 -8.23 -18.94 48.17
N GLY A 339 -7.30 -18.06 48.49
CA GLY A 339 -6.22 -18.34 49.44
C GLY A 339 -5.36 -17.11 49.66
N GLY A 340 -6.00 -16.00 50.03
CA GLY A 340 -5.31 -14.92 50.73
C GLY A 340 -5.09 -15.28 52.19
N SER A 341 -4.18 -14.52 52.81
CA SER A 341 -3.84 -14.40 54.25
C SER A 341 -2.94 -15.48 54.88
N SER A 342 -1.64 -15.17 55.01
CA SER A 342 -1.00 -14.70 56.26
C SER A 342 0.44 -14.26 56.00
#